data_AF-A0AAV5JSH8-F1
#
_entry.id   AF-A0AAV5JSH8-F1
#
_cell.length_a   1.000
_cell.length_b   1.000
_cell.length_c   1.000
_cell.angle_alpha   90.00
_cell.angle_beta   90.00
_cell.angle_gamma   90.00
#
_symmetry.space_group_name_H-M   'P 1'
#
loop_
_entity.id
_entity.type
_entity.pdbx_description
1 polymer ?
#
loop_
_entity_poly.entity_id
_entity_poly.type
_entity_poly.pdbx_seq_one_letter_code
_entity_poly.pdbx_strand_id
1 'polypeptide(L)'
;MHTNLSSNASNVSATVTATATATATSSSFPSSSLKRKSNDVGWDYGELSDSKGFNAVKCKFCRSIFKGGIYRLNCHLAHYGTNVKKCQKVSNEAKKRCWEALAWVKIAKDQKAQELAEIREVVVNSLKMQQGMKIDIDAIDIPFPP
;
A
#
# COMPACT_ATOMS: atom_id res chain seq x y z
N MET A 1 -34.94 17.87 -24.86
CA MET A 1 -33.94 18.51 -25.75
C MET A 1 -34.47 19.89 -26.12
N HIS A 2 -34.17 20.87 -25.27
CA HIS A 2 -34.56 22.25 -25.51
C HIS A 2 -33.29 23.09 -25.58
N THR A 3 -33.15 23.79 -26.71
CA THR A 3 -32.04 24.65 -27.10
C THR A 3 -32.42 26.12 -26.93
N ASN A 4 -31.38 26.96 -26.97
CA ASN A 4 -31.34 28.42 -27.17
C ASN A 4 -31.55 29.31 -25.93
N LEU A 5 -30.53 29.99 -25.39
CA LEU A 5 -29.76 31.17 -25.88
C LEU A 5 -30.62 32.42 -26.13
N SER A 6 -30.54 33.40 -25.21
CA SER A 6 -30.29 34.81 -25.58
C SER A 6 -29.87 35.63 -24.37
N SER A 7 -28.71 36.25 -24.53
CA SER A 7 -28.11 37.25 -23.68
C SER A 7 -28.95 38.54 -23.69
N ASN A 8 -28.98 39.26 -22.57
CA ASN A 8 -28.99 40.72 -22.62
C ASN A 8 -28.25 41.30 -21.41
N ALA A 9 -27.20 42.05 -21.70
CA ALA A 9 -26.42 42.81 -20.74
C ALA A 9 -26.92 44.25 -20.74
N SER A 10 -27.16 44.81 -19.55
CA SER A 10 -27.17 46.26 -19.37
C SER A 10 -26.58 46.57 -18.02
N ASN A 11 -25.46 47.28 -18.08
CA ASN A 11 -24.68 47.81 -16.99
C ASN A 11 -25.34 49.10 -16.46
N VAL A 12 -25.27 49.33 -15.15
CA VAL A 12 -25.11 50.69 -14.63
C VAL A 12 -24.20 50.62 -13.40
N SER A 13 -23.09 51.32 -13.51
CA SER A 13 -22.02 51.42 -12.52
C SER A 13 -22.46 52.30 -11.35
N ALA A 14 -22.17 51.86 -10.12
CA ALA A 14 -22.08 52.74 -8.96
C ALA A 14 -20.77 52.42 -8.21
N THR A 15 -19.75 53.21 -8.49
CA THR A 15 -18.56 53.41 -7.67
C THR A 15 -18.96 54.20 -6.43
N VAL A 16 -18.59 53.76 -5.22
CA VAL A 16 -17.71 54.52 -4.31
C VAL A 16 -17.36 53.75 -3.03
N THR A 17 -16.05 53.82 -2.73
CA THR A 17 -15.37 53.82 -1.43
C THR A 17 -15.05 52.48 -0.75
N ALA A 18 -13.74 52.27 -0.67
CA ALA A 18 -13.04 51.17 -0.03
C ALA A 18 -13.22 51.13 1.49
N THR A 19 -13.37 49.91 2.02
CA THR A 19 -12.87 49.57 3.35
C THR A 19 -12.20 48.20 3.21
N ALA A 20 -10.88 48.20 3.32
CA ALA A 20 -10.07 47.00 3.22
C ALA A 20 -10.23 46.16 4.49
N THR A 21 -10.85 45.00 4.37
CA THR A 21 -10.63 43.88 5.31
C THR A 21 -10.74 42.58 4.52
N ALA A 22 -9.72 42.34 3.69
CA ALA A 22 -9.56 41.05 3.03
C ALA A 22 -9.09 40.03 4.06
N THR A 23 -10.00 39.17 4.52
CA THR A 23 -9.66 37.83 5.02
C THR A 23 -10.58 36.82 4.35
N ALA A 24 -10.38 36.67 3.04
CA ALA A 24 -10.63 35.40 2.40
C ALA A 24 -9.63 34.40 2.97
N THR A 25 -9.96 33.76 4.09
CA THR A 25 -9.25 32.57 4.56
C THR A 25 -9.74 31.39 3.73
N SER A 26 -9.37 31.41 2.45
CA SER A 26 -9.09 30.18 1.73
C SER A 26 -7.98 29.47 2.50
N SER A 27 -8.36 28.52 3.36
CA SER A 27 -7.46 27.55 3.98
C SER A 27 -6.93 26.60 2.90
N SER A 28 -6.14 27.17 1.99
CA SER A 28 -5.18 26.46 1.16
C SER A 28 -4.06 26.06 2.12
N PHE A 29 -4.19 24.85 2.67
CA PHE A 29 -3.05 24.20 3.32
C PHE A 29 -1.91 24.20 2.30
N PRO A 30 -0.73 24.76 2.62
CA PRO A 30 0.39 24.71 1.71
C PRO A 30 0.64 23.24 1.41
N SER A 31 0.41 22.86 0.15
CA SER A 31 0.77 21.58 -0.41
C SER A 31 2.29 21.48 -0.34
N SER A 32 2.81 21.09 0.83
CA SER A 32 4.21 20.80 1.04
C SER A 32 4.55 19.62 0.13
N SER A 33 5.28 19.93 -0.94
CA SER A 33 5.73 19.05 -2.03
C SER A 33 6.72 17.96 -1.56
N LEU A 34 6.29 17.12 -0.62
CA LEU A 34 6.97 15.91 -0.16
C LEU A 34 6.04 14.69 -0.19
N LYS A 35 4.91 14.80 -0.91
CA LYS A 35 4.02 13.68 -1.20
C LYS A 35 4.69 12.80 -2.26
N ARG A 36 5.62 11.94 -1.82
CA ARG A 36 6.08 10.81 -2.64
C ARG A 36 4.81 10.10 -3.09
N LYS A 37 4.56 10.08 -4.39
CA LYS A 37 3.27 9.80 -5.05
C LYS A 37 2.81 8.34 -4.87
N SER A 38 2.70 7.83 -3.65
CA SER A 38 2.12 6.52 -3.37
C SER A 38 0.71 6.71 -2.83
N ASN A 39 -0.24 6.00 -3.42
CA ASN A 39 -1.64 5.92 -2.97
C ASN A 39 -1.77 5.09 -1.69
N ASP A 40 -0.76 5.15 -0.82
CA ASP A 40 -0.67 4.36 0.40
C ASP A 40 -1.45 5.06 1.51
N VAL A 41 -2.36 4.32 2.15
CA VAL A 41 -3.26 4.82 3.20
C VAL A 41 -2.51 5.47 4.37
N GLY A 42 -1.24 5.12 4.57
CA GLY A 42 -0.41 5.69 5.62
C GLY A 42 -0.17 7.19 5.46
N TRP A 43 -0.18 7.71 4.23
CA TRP A 43 0.05 9.14 3.97
C TRP A 43 -1.10 10.04 4.40
N ASP A 44 -2.28 9.48 4.65
CA ASP A 44 -3.38 10.24 5.24
C ASP A 44 -3.12 10.52 6.72
N TYR A 45 -2.44 9.59 7.40
CA TYR A 45 -2.15 9.62 8.83
C TYR A 45 -0.70 10.03 9.16
N GLY A 46 0.13 10.21 8.14
CA GLY A 46 1.54 10.54 8.23
C GLY A 46 1.90 11.81 7.49
N GLU A 47 2.93 12.50 7.95
CA GLU A 47 3.56 13.62 7.26
C GLU A 47 5.07 13.37 7.15
N LEU A 48 5.69 13.82 6.06
CA LEU A 48 7.15 13.78 5.97
C LEU A 48 7.73 14.74 7.00
N SER A 49 8.76 14.30 7.72
CA SER A 49 9.49 15.14 8.65
C SER A 49 10.72 15.71 7.94
N ASP A 50 10.81 17.05 7.87
CA ASP A 50 11.93 17.77 7.23
C ASP A 50 13.27 17.65 7.97
N SER A 51 13.33 16.90 9.06
CA SER A 51 14.53 16.77 9.90
C SER A 51 15.59 15.89 9.23
N LYS A 52 16.42 16.44 8.34
CA LYS A 52 17.68 15.91 7.76
C LYS A 52 17.65 14.49 7.15
N GLY A 53 16.54 13.78 7.20
CA GLY A 53 16.39 12.40 6.75
C GLY A 53 15.19 12.29 5.84
N PHE A 54 15.44 12.15 4.54
CA PHE A 54 14.44 12.10 3.46
C PHE A 54 13.39 10.96 3.56
N ASN A 55 13.48 10.11 4.60
CA ASN A 55 12.61 8.97 4.87
C ASN A 55 12.05 8.96 6.30
N ALA A 56 12.14 10.09 7.02
CA ALA A 56 11.51 10.24 8.31
C ALA A 56 10.03 10.60 8.12
N VAL A 57 9.14 9.75 8.63
CA VAL A 57 7.69 9.99 8.60
C VAL A 57 7.21 10.22 10.03
N LYS A 58 6.46 11.29 10.25
CA LYS A 58 5.88 11.64 11.53
C LYS A 58 4.41 11.24 11.56
N CYS A 59 4.01 10.59 12.64
CA CYS A 59 2.63 10.21 12.90
C CYS A 59 1.79 11.42 13.31
N LYS A 60 0.62 11.64 12.71
CA LYS A 60 -0.28 12.76 13.09
C LYS A 60 -0.93 12.58 14.46
N PHE A 61 -1.12 11.33 14.92
CA PHE A 61 -1.78 11.03 16.20
C PHE A 61 -0.86 11.16 17.42
N CYS A 62 0.30 10.51 17.38
CA CYS A 62 1.23 10.47 18.52
C CYS A 62 2.48 11.33 18.33
N ARG A 63 2.64 11.96 17.15
CA ARG A 63 3.81 12.78 16.77
C ARG A 63 5.16 12.05 16.83
N SER A 64 5.15 10.72 16.97
CA SER A 64 6.37 9.91 16.88
C SER A 64 6.92 9.92 15.46
N ILE A 65 8.25 10.00 15.35
CA ILE A 65 8.96 10.02 14.07
C ILE A 65 9.53 8.63 13.81
N PHE A 66 9.18 8.07 12.66
CA PHE A 66 9.65 6.78 12.18
C PHE A 66 10.65 7.00 11.04
N LYS A 67 11.92 6.65 11.28
CA LYS A 67 12.93 6.53 10.23
C LYS A 67 12.70 5.20 9.50
N GLY A 68 12.60 5.22 8.17
CA GLY A 68 12.35 4.01 7.35
C GLY A 68 11.05 4.04 6.53
N GLY A 69 10.46 5.22 6.31
CA GLY A 69 9.34 5.39 5.40
C GLY A 69 7.97 5.02 5.98
N ILE A 70 6.97 5.03 5.09
CA ILE A 70 5.54 4.96 5.42
C ILE A 70 5.10 3.61 5.99
N TYR A 71 5.77 2.52 5.58
CA TYR A 71 5.47 1.17 6.06
C TYR A 71 5.53 1.05 7.60
N ARG A 72 6.55 1.66 8.22
CA ARG A 72 6.69 1.64 9.69
C ARG A 72 5.57 2.43 10.37
N LEU A 73 5.10 3.52 9.76
CA LEU A 73 3.94 4.24 10.24
C LEU A 73 2.67 3.38 10.14
N ASN A 74 2.46 2.67 9.03
CA ASN A 74 1.32 1.76 8.89
C ASN A 74 1.31 0.68 9.97
N CYS A 75 2.46 0.05 10.24
CA CYS A 75 2.59 -0.93 11.33
C CYS A 75 2.26 -0.33 12.71
N HIS A 76 2.74 0.89 12.97
CA HIS A 76 2.47 1.63 14.20
C HIS A 76 0.96 1.89 14.41
N LEU A 77 0.26 2.33 13.35
CA LEU A 77 -1.17 2.66 13.38
C LEU A 77 -2.07 1.42 13.42
N ALA A 78 -1.73 0.38 12.66
CA ALA A 78 -2.48 -0.86 12.59
C ALA A 78 -2.29 -1.76 13.82
N HIS A 79 -1.36 -1.42 14.72
CA HIS A 79 -0.88 -2.32 15.78
C HIS A 79 -0.41 -3.67 15.25
N TYR A 80 0.21 -3.63 14.06
CA TYR A 80 0.65 -4.79 13.31
C TYR A 80 2.16 -4.94 13.39
N GLY A 81 2.64 -6.14 13.72
CA GLY A 81 4.04 -6.45 13.92
C GLY A 81 4.55 -6.21 15.36
N THR A 82 5.69 -6.83 15.69
CA THR A 82 6.31 -6.81 17.03
C THR A 82 7.45 -5.80 17.16
N ASN A 83 8.02 -5.34 16.04
CA ASN A 83 9.20 -4.48 16.05
C ASN A 83 8.89 -2.97 16.14
N VAL A 84 7.61 -2.58 15.96
CA VAL A 84 7.21 -1.17 15.94
C VAL A 84 6.35 -0.87 17.18
N LYS A 85 6.64 0.25 17.85
CA LYS A 85 5.81 0.74 18.96
C LYS A 85 4.37 0.88 18.50
N LYS A 86 3.38 0.60 19.35
CA LYS A 86 1.95 0.72 19.03
C LYS A 86 1.46 2.16 19.27
N CYS A 87 0.53 2.65 18.45
CA CYS A 87 -0.03 3.98 18.62
C CYS A 87 -1.14 4.02 19.67
N GLN A 88 -0.88 4.62 20.84
CA GLN A 88 -1.92 4.72 21.87
C GLN A 88 -3.02 5.76 21.55
N LYS A 89 -2.78 6.66 20.59
CA LYS A 89 -3.69 7.77 20.24
C LYS A 89 -4.39 7.60 18.88
N VAL A 90 -4.25 6.43 18.25
CA VAL A 90 -4.84 6.18 16.93
C VAL A 90 -6.36 6.03 17.02
N SER A 91 -7.08 6.62 16.08
CA SER A 91 -8.53 6.37 15.92
C SER A 91 -8.78 4.95 15.41
N ASN A 92 -9.89 4.34 15.85
CA ASN A 92 -10.28 3.00 15.40
C ASN A 92 -10.42 2.91 13.87
N GLU A 93 -10.91 3.96 13.22
CA GLU A 93 -11.02 4.02 11.76
C GLU A 93 -9.66 3.97 11.06
N ALA A 94 -8.71 4.77 11.54
CA ALA A 94 -7.35 4.81 11.01
C ALA A 94 -6.63 3.48 11.22
N LYS A 95 -6.83 2.87 12.40
CA LYS A 95 -6.30 1.53 12.71
C LYS A 95 -6.83 0.49 11.73
N LYS A 96 -8.14 0.47 11.46
CA LYS A 96 -8.77 -0.48 10.53
C LYS A 96 -8.24 -0.31 9.11
N ARG A 97 -8.21 0.92 8.59
CA ARG A 97 -7.71 1.21 7.24
C ARG A 97 -6.24 0.82 7.05
N CYS A 98 -5.38 1.14 8.02
CA CYS A 98 -3.99 0.71 7.98
C CYS A 98 -3.83 -0.80 8.13
N TRP A 99 -4.69 -1.46 8.92
CA TRP A 99 -4.65 -2.91 9.08
C TRP A 99 -5.04 -3.63 7.80
N GLU A 100 -6.12 -3.21 7.13
CA GLU A 100 -6.56 -3.78 5.85
C GLU A 100 -5.46 -3.65 4.80
N ALA A 101 -4.85 -2.47 4.68
CA ALA A 101 -3.74 -2.24 3.75
C ALA A 101 -2.54 -3.18 3.98
N LEU A 102 -2.24 -3.52 5.24
CA LEU A 102 -1.17 -4.47 5.58
C LEU A 102 -1.59 -5.93 5.44
N ALA A 103 -2.86 -6.25 5.70
CA ALA A 103 -3.40 -7.61 5.60
C ALA A 103 -3.36 -8.12 4.16
N TRP A 104 -3.72 -7.28 3.18
CA TRP A 104 -3.65 -7.64 1.75
C TRP A 104 -2.23 -8.03 1.31
N VAL A 105 -1.20 -7.35 1.83
CA VAL A 105 0.21 -7.69 1.54
C VAL A 105 0.59 -9.07 2.10
N LYS A 106 0.05 -9.44 3.27
CA LYS A 106 0.29 -10.76 3.85
C LYS A 106 -0.42 -11.86 3.07
N ILE A 107 -1.70 -11.66 2.75
CA ILE A 107 -2.51 -12.62 1.99
C ILE A 107 -1.84 -12.93 0.64
N ALA A 108 -1.39 -11.90 -0.09
CA ALA A 108 -0.70 -12.10 -1.36
C ALA A 108 0.62 -12.87 -1.21
N LYS A 109 1.37 -12.64 -0.13
CA LYS A 109 2.60 -13.40 0.16
C LYS A 109 2.31 -14.85 0.50
N ASP A 110 1.31 -15.09 1.35
CA ASP A 110 0.93 -16.43 1.80
C ASP A 110 0.37 -17.25 0.63
N GLN A 111 -0.45 -16.65 -0.24
CA GLN A 111 -0.95 -17.28 -1.47
C GLN A 111 0.20 -17.72 -2.39
N LYS A 112 1.16 -16.84 -2.66
CA LYS A 112 2.33 -17.18 -3.50
C LYS A 112 3.19 -18.28 -2.86
N ALA A 113 3.32 -18.28 -1.54
CA ALA A 113 4.06 -19.32 -0.82
C ALA A 113 3.34 -20.68 -0.91
N GLN A 114 2.01 -20.68 -0.81
CA GLN A 114 1.19 -21.88 -0.92
C GLN A 114 1.22 -22.46 -2.34
N GLU A 115 1.09 -21.62 -3.38
CA GLU A 115 1.21 -22.03 -4.78
C GLU A 115 2.58 -22.68 -5.06
N LEU A 116 3.67 -22.08 -4.56
CA LEU A 116 5.00 -22.64 -4.72
C LEU A 116 5.17 -23.99 -3.99
N ALA A 117 4.54 -24.14 -2.82
CA ALA A 117 4.55 -25.39 -2.08
C ALA A 117 3.79 -26.50 -2.83
N GLU A 118 2.64 -26.18 -3.42
CA GLU A 118 1.84 -27.10 -4.21
C GLU A 118 2.57 -27.53 -5.50
N ILE A 119 3.18 -26.59 -6.22
CA ILE A 119 4.02 -26.91 -7.39
C ILE A 119 5.17 -27.84 -6.98
N ARG A 120 5.82 -27.57 -5.84
CA ARG A 120 6.91 -28.40 -5.33
C ARG A 120 6.45 -29.82 -5.01
N GLU A 121 5.28 -29.97 -4.38
CA GLU A 121 4.67 -31.28 -4.09
C GLU A 121 4.39 -32.06 -5.39
N VAL A 122 3.79 -31.42 -6.40
CA VAL A 122 3.51 -32.04 -7.70
C VAL A 122 4.79 -32.55 -8.36
N VAL A 123 5.85 -31.73 -8.41
CA VAL A 123 7.14 -32.13 -9.00
C VAL A 123 7.74 -33.32 -8.26
N VAL A 124 7.72 -33.32 -6.92
CA VAL A 124 8.22 -34.43 -6.12
C VAL A 124 7.44 -35.72 -6.40
N ASN A 125 6.12 -35.64 -6.51
CA ASN A 125 5.27 -36.79 -6.80
C ASN A 125 5.50 -37.32 -8.22
N SER A 126 5.65 -36.44 -9.22
CA SER A 126 6.02 -36.85 -10.59
C SER A 126 7.38 -37.53 -10.64
N LEU A 127 8.41 -37.00 -9.97
CA LEU A 127 9.73 -37.62 -9.94
C LEU A 127 9.72 -39.01 -9.28
N LYS A 128 8.93 -39.20 -8.21
CA LYS A 128 8.72 -40.52 -7.59
C LYS A 128 8.03 -41.51 -8.53
N MET A 129 7.00 -41.07 -9.26
CA MET A 129 6.30 -41.92 -10.25
C MET A 129 7.25 -42.38 -11.36
N GLN A 130 8.14 -41.50 -11.83
CA GLN A 130 9.15 -41.85 -12.86
C GLN A 130 10.21 -42.84 -12.35
N GLN A 131 10.54 -42.81 -11.06
CA GLN A 131 11.47 -43.77 -10.45
C GLN A 131 10.85 -45.17 -10.25
N GLY A 132 9.52 -45.26 -10.16
CA GLY A 132 8.79 -46.53 -10.10
C GLY A 132 8.63 -47.24 -11.44
N MET A 133 8.93 -46.58 -12.57
CA MET A 133 8.92 -47.16 -13.91
C MET A 133 10.34 -47.51 -14.42
N LYS A 134 11.27 -47.84 -13.52
CA LYS A 134 12.53 -48.49 -13.95
C LYS A 134 12.21 -49.91 -14.38
N ILE A 135 12.20 -50.13 -15.68
CA ILE A 135 12.19 -51.46 -16.29
C ILE A 135 13.59 -52.05 -16.03
N ASP A 136 13.70 -53.03 -15.13
CA ASP A 136 14.94 -53.78 -14.91
C ASP A 136 15.27 -54.56 -16.18
N ILE A 137 16.15 -53.99 -17.02
CA ILE A 137 16.57 -54.57 -18.30
C ILE A 137 17.62 -55.69 -18.12
N ASP A 138 18.05 -55.94 -16.88
CA ASP A 138 19.11 -56.89 -16.53
C ASP A 138 18.62 -58.33 -16.28
N ALA A 139 17.34 -58.64 -16.57
CA ALA A 139 16.74 -59.96 -16.33
C ALA A 139 16.65 -60.88 -17.57
N ILE A 140 17.36 -60.58 -18.66
CA ILE A 140 17.43 -61.50 -19.82
C ILE A 140 18.67 -62.39 -19.66
N ASP A 141 18.52 -63.48 -18.91
CA ASP A 141 19.42 -64.63 -18.99
C ASP A 141 19.25 -65.24 -20.39
N ILE A 142 20.13 -64.86 -21.33
CA ILE A 142 20.22 -65.49 -22.65
C ILE A 142 21.18 -66.67 -22.48
N PRO A 143 20.71 -67.93 -22.46
CA PRO A 143 21.61 -69.07 -22.39
C PRO A 143 22.46 -69.12 -23.66
N PHE A 144 23.78 -69.10 -23.47
CA PHE A 144 24.75 -69.27 -24.55
C PHE A 144 24.66 -70.71 -25.07
N PRO A 145 24.43 -70.94 -26.38
CA PRO A 145 24.39 -72.29 -26.94
C PRO A 145 25.81 -72.91 -26.98
N PRO A 146 25.90 -74.26 -27.01
CA PRO A 146 27.13 -75.02 -26.78
C PRO A 146 28.19 -74.88 -27.89
#